data_AF-A0A1F8E1P0-F1
#
_entry.id   AF-A0A1F8E1P0-F1
#
_cell.length_a   1.000
_cell.length_b   1.000
_cell.length_c   1.000
_cell.angle_alpha   90.00
_cell.angle_beta   90.00
_cell.angle_gamma   90.00
#
_symmetry.space_group_name_H-M   'P 1'
#
loop_
_entity.id
_entity.type
_entity.pdbx_description
1 polymer ?
#
loop_
_entity_poly.entity_id
_entity_poly.type
_entity_poly.pdbx_seq_one_letter_code
_entity_poly.pdbx_strand_id
1 'polypeptide(L)'
;MAFVIWAVLCVVCGWVIFADACCLGRVENIKHPVLKRVADIGLLLAFLAIVASPLYYEFPNYGSSKVVTFKDDRVTERPFGAFVWEFGGAFSNIPNNIGITSSVTLAVDSPKVRTLRYTIDARIINPTLFFAKKERRHMFAVNAQANPVDTKQLVASSADNTNETVEGEITDLVAYQMFEFNNIFSNGLAMLNNPLNPVQQDAFKLLIECFINANLEQDGIAVKTSPFTIE
;
A
#
# COMPACT_ATOMS: atom_id res chain seq x y z
N MET A 1 3.87 6.67 15.99
CA MET A 1 4.65 5.49 16.39
C MET A 1 5.95 5.33 15.60
N ALA A 2 5.99 5.58 14.29
CA ALA A 2 7.24 5.57 13.50
C ALA A 2 8.35 6.49 14.08
N PHE A 3 7.99 7.65 14.63
CA PHE A 3 8.93 8.57 15.30
C PHE A 3 9.58 7.97 16.55
N VAL A 4 8.87 7.10 17.28
CA VAL A 4 9.41 6.45 18.49
C VAL A 4 10.38 5.34 18.11
N ILE A 5 10.06 4.55 17.08
CA ILE A 5 10.95 3.51 16.56
C ILE A 5 12.20 4.14 15.93
N TRP A 6 12.05 5.23 15.17
CA TRP A 6 13.16 5.98 14.59
C TRP A 6 14.02 6.64 15.66
N ALA A 7 13.42 7.23 16.70
CA ALA A 7 14.17 7.77 17.85
C ALA A 7 14.93 6.67 18.60
N VAL A 8 14.32 5.50 18.82
CA VAL A 8 15.01 4.35 19.43
C VAL A 8 16.15 3.87 18.55
N LEU A 9 15.96 3.75 17.23
CA LEU A 9 17.01 3.38 16.29
C LEU A 9 18.14 4.42 16.23
N CYS A 10 17.84 5.71 16.22
CA CYS A 10 18.86 6.78 16.26
C CYS A 10 19.64 6.78 17.58
N VAL A 11 18.97 6.51 18.70
CA VAL A 11 19.62 6.35 20.00
C VAL A 11 20.51 5.11 19.97
N VAL A 12 20.01 3.95 19.51
CA VAL A 12 20.79 2.71 19.43
C VAL A 12 21.99 2.85 18.47
N CYS A 13 21.81 3.41 17.27
CA CYS A 13 22.89 3.63 16.31
C CYS A 13 23.92 4.65 16.81
N GLY A 14 23.47 5.76 17.41
CA GLY A 14 24.35 6.74 18.05
C GLY A 14 25.16 6.13 19.20
N TRP A 15 24.55 5.25 19.98
CA TRP A 15 25.19 4.50 21.04
C TRP A 15 26.21 3.46 20.54
N VAL A 16 25.92 2.76 19.45
CA VAL A 16 26.86 1.81 18.82
C VAL A 16 28.09 2.54 18.28
N ILE A 17 27.91 3.68 17.61
CA ILE A 17 29.03 4.51 17.11
C ILE A 17 29.87 5.03 18.28
N PHE A 18 29.23 5.47 19.36
CA PHE A 18 29.92 5.92 20.57
C PHE A 18 30.70 4.78 21.25
N ALA A 19 30.08 3.59 21.42
CA ALA A 19 30.72 2.43 22.02
C ALA A 19 31.90 1.92 21.18
N ASP A 20 31.76 1.85 19.86
CA ASP A 20 32.85 1.46 18.94
C ASP A 20 34.02 2.45 18.98
N ALA A 21 33.74 3.75 19.00
CA ALA A 21 34.75 4.79 19.18
C ALA A 21 35.49 4.69 20.54
N CYS A 22 34.79 4.26 21.59
CA CYS A 22 35.36 4.02 22.92
C CYS A 22 36.23 2.74 22.95
N CYS A 23 35.77 1.65 22.33
CA CYS A 23 36.45 0.35 22.32
C CYS A 23 37.69 0.32 21.41
N LEU A 24 37.67 1.03 20.27
CA LEU A 24 38.82 1.15 19.36
C LEU A 24 39.89 2.16 19.83
N GLY A 25 39.76 2.71 21.03
CA GLY A 25 40.72 3.66 21.59
C GLY A 25 40.79 5.00 20.86
N ARG A 26 39.81 5.31 20.00
CA ARG A 26 39.73 6.58 19.26
C ARG A 26 39.28 7.75 20.13
N VAL A 27 38.78 7.47 21.33
CA VAL A 27 38.57 8.45 22.40
C VAL A 27 39.68 8.25 23.43
N GLU A 28 40.77 9.01 23.29
CA GLU A 28 41.86 9.01 24.26
C GLU A 28 41.33 9.46 25.65
N ASN A 29 41.57 8.65 26.68
CA ASN A 29 41.23 8.90 28.10
C ASN A 29 39.79 8.66 28.58
N ILE A 30 39.19 7.50 28.27
CA ILE A 30 38.08 6.99 29.10
C ILE A 30 38.65 6.32 30.35
N LYS A 31 39.17 7.12 31.29
CA LYS A 31 39.70 6.65 32.58
C LYS A 31 38.60 6.31 33.61
N HIS A 32 37.33 6.57 33.28
CA HIS A 32 36.22 6.34 34.21
C HIS A 32 35.60 4.94 34.04
N PRO A 33 35.64 4.07 35.06
CA PRO A 33 35.10 2.71 34.99
C PRO A 33 33.58 2.67 34.74
N VAL A 34 32.89 3.77 35.03
CA VAL A 34 31.45 3.95 34.78
C VAL A 34 31.16 4.00 33.27
N LEU A 35 31.94 4.75 32.49
CA LEU A 35 31.73 4.87 31.04
C LEU A 35 31.93 3.53 30.32
N LYS A 36 32.94 2.76 30.74
CA LYS A 36 33.19 1.42 30.20
C LYS A 36 32.01 0.48 30.45
N ARG A 37 31.50 0.42 31.68
CA ARG A 37 30.31 -0.38 32.01
C ARG A 37 29.08 0.03 31.18
N VAL A 38 28.91 1.33 30.97
CA VAL A 38 27.79 1.87 30.21
C VAL A 38 27.90 1.54 28.72
N ALA A 39 29.11 1.58 28.13
CA ALA A 39 29.36 1.12 26.77
C ALA A 39 29.12 -0.40 26.61
N ASP A 40 29.60 -1.21 27.55
CA ASP A 40 29.39 -2.67 27.55
C ASP A 40 27.89 -3.03 27.64
N ILE A 41 27.13 -2.33 28.49
CA ILE A 41 25.67 -2.48 28.59
C ILE A 41 24.99 -2.04 27.28
N GLY A 42 25.41 -0.93 26.69
CA GLY A 42 24.89 -0.44 25.41
C GLY A 42 25.10 -1.44 24.27
N LEU A 43 26.29 -2.05 24.20
CA LEU A 43 26.62 -3.07 23.20
C LEU A 43 25.84 -4.37 23.44
N LEU A 44 25.63 -4.77 24.69
CA LEU A 44 24.75 -5.88 25.05
C LEU A 44 23.30 -5.61 24.64
N LEU A 45 22.78 -4.41 24.87
CA LEU A 45 21.42 -4.02 24.46
C LEU A 45 21.28 -4.00 22.93
N ALA A 46 22.30 -3.51 22.20
CA ALA A 46 22.33 -3.56 20.75
C ALA A 46 22.36 -5.01 20.23
N PHE A 47 23.17 -5.88 20.84
CA PHE A 47 23.20 -7.30 20.52
C PHE A 47 21.86 -7.98 20.81
N LEU A 48 21.24 -7.70 21.96
CA LEU A 48 19.91 -8.19 22.30
C LEU A 48 18.86 -7.68 21.31
N ALA A 49 18.96 -6.44 20.83
CA ALA A 49 18.07 -5.91 19.79
C ALA A 49 18.28 -6.62 18.44
N ILE A 50 19.52 -6.96 18.06
CA ILE A 50 19.81 -7.74 16.84
C ILE A 50 19.30 -9.18 16.99
N VAL A 51 19.52 -9.83 18.13
CA VAL A 51 19.05 -11.19 18.40
C VAL A 51 17.52 -11.24 18.54
N ALA A 52 16.90 -10.19 19.05
CA ALA A 52 15.45 -10.03 19.11
C ALA A 52 14.86 -9.48 17.79
N SER A 53 15.67 -9.06 16.82
CA SER A 53 15.18 -8.56 15.53
C SER A 53 14.31 -9.54 14.73
N PRO A 54 14.49 -10.88 14.82
CA PRO A 54 13.55 -11.83 14.25
C PRO A 54 12.15 -11.74 14.88
N LEU A 55 12.02 -11.23 16.12
CA LEU A 55 10.75 -10.92 16.78
C LEU A 55 10.09 -9.64 16.24
N TYR A 56 10.27 -9.36 14.95
CA TYR A 56 9.58 -8.27 14.26
C TYR A 56 8.07 -8.55 14.29
N TYR A 57 7.31 -7.61 14.86
CA TYR A 57 5.85 -7.65 14.88
C TYR A 57 5.31 -6.71 13.82
N GLU A 58 4.56 -7.26 12.87
CA GLU A 58 3.87 -6.45 11.86
C GLU A 58 2.59 -5.90 12.49
N PHE A 59 2.51 -4.58 12.62
CA PHE A 59 1.32 -3.92 13.11
C PHE A 59 0.38 -3.59 11.95
N PRO A 60 -0.92 -3.87 12.07
CA PRO A 60 -1.91 -3.28 11.18
C PRO A 60 -1.92 -1.78 11.46
N ASN A 61 -1.97 -0.98 10.40
CA ASN A 61 -2.22 0.44 10.56
C ASN A 61 -3.69 0.59 10.95
N TYR A 62 -3.95 1.02 12.19
CA TYR A 62 -5.28 0.98 12.79
C TYR A 62 -6.30 1.69 11.90
N GLY A 63 -7.32 0.95 11.44
CA GLY A 63 -8.37 1.46 10.56
C GLY A 63 -8.00 1.58 9.08
N SER A 64 -6.73 1.44 8.70
CA SER A 64 -6.27 1.60 7.32
C SER A 64 -5.62 0.35 6.71
N SER A 65 -5.26 -0.66 7.51
CA SER A 65 -4.76 -1.93 6.99
C SER A 65 -5.05 -3.11 7.91
N LYS A 66 -4.89 -4.33 7.39
CA LYS A 66 -4.98 -5.59 8.14
C LYS A 66 -3.85 -6.54 7.75
N VAL A 67 -3.29 -7.25 8.72
CA VAL A 67 -2.26 -8.26 8.46
C VAL A 67 -2.94 -9.58 8.09
N VAL A 68 -2.42 -10.26 7.08
CA VAL A 68 -2.77 -11.64 6.74
C VAL A 68 -1.55 -12.53 6.79
N THR A 69 -1.77 -13.79 7.16
CA THR A 69 -0.75 -14.82 7.25
C THR A 69 -1.12 -16.00 6.38
N PHE A 70 -0.13 -16.68 5.80
CA PHE A 70 -0.31 -17.82 4.92
C PHE A 70 0.21 -19.09 5.60
N LYS A 71 -0.65 -20.10 5.73
CA LYS A 71 -0.26 -21.42 6.25
C LYS A 71 -0.97 -22.51 5.46
N ASP A 72 -0.22 -23.41 4.84
CA ASP A 72 -0.75 -24.56 4.08
C ASP A 72 -1.87 -24.14 3.09
N ASP A 73 -1.59 -23.10 2.29
CA ASP A 73 -2.53 -22.44 1.34
C ASP A 73 -3.76 -21.75 1.96
N ARG A 74 -3.86 -21.70 3.29
CA ARG A 74 -4.91 -20.94 3.98
C ARG A 74 -4.44 -19.52 4.28
N VAL A 75 -5.32 -18.57 4.00
CA VAL A 75 -5.15 -17.17 4.40
C VAL A 75 -5.86 -16.95 5.74
N THR A 76 -5.13 -16.44 6.74
CA THR A 76 -5.69 -16.13 8.06
C THR A 76 -5.49 -14.64 8.36
N GLU A 77 -6.59 -13.93 8.61
CA GLU A 77 -6.55 -12.52 9.00
C GLU A 77 -6.12 -12.34 10.46
N ARG A 78 -5.30 -11.33 10.70
CA ARG A 78 -4.68 -10.99 11.98
C ARG A 78 -4.95 -9.51 12.28
N PRO A 79 -6.14 -9.16 12.81
CA PRO A 79 -6.58 -7.77 12.97
C PRO A 79 -5.76 -6.97 13.98
N PHE A 80 -4.99 -7.65 14.83
CA PHE A 80 -4.09 -7.02 15.80
C PHE A 80 -2.63 -7.05 15.36
N GLY A 81 -2.30 -7.71 14.25
CA GLY A 81 -0.94 -7.96 13.80
C GLY A 81 -0.46 -9.37 14.08
N ALA A 82 0.78 -9.65 13.67
CA ALA A 82 1.40 -10.95 13.82
C ALA A 82 2.92 -10.81 13.93
N PHE A 83 3.54 -11.72 14.69
CA PHE A 83 5.00 -11.83 14.70
C PHE A 83 5.49 -12.52 13.43
N VAL A 84 6.43 -11.90 12.73
CA VAL A 84 6.89 -12.33 11.41
C VAL A 84 7.69 -13.64 11.45
N TRP A 85 8.43 -13.90 12.53
CA TRP A 85 9.15 -15.16 12.72
C TRP A 85 8.23 -16.39 12.83
N GLU A 86 7.00 -16.25 13.32
CA GLU A 86 6.06 -17.36 13.44
C GLU A 86 5.64 -17.93 12.08
N PHE A 87 5.80 -17.14 11.01
CA PHE A 87 5.32 -17.46 9.67
C PHE A 87 6.42 -17.48 8.61
N GLY A 88 7.69 -17.34 8.98
CA GLY A 88 8.83 -17.48 8.06
C GLY A 88 8.75 -16.60 6.81
N GLY A 89 8.20 -15.38 6.93
CA GLY A 89 8.00 -14.47 5.80
C GLY A 89 6.71 -14.71 5.00
N ALA A 90 5.82 -15.60 5.44
CA ALA A 90 4.52 -15.87 4.83
C ALA A 90 3.43 -14.97 5.44
N PHE A 91 3.57 -13.65 5.28
CA PHE A 91 2.58 -12.67 5.70
C PHE A 91 2.52 -11.50 4.70
N SER A 92 1.41 -10.78 4.70
CA SER A 92 1.28 -9.53 3.96
C SER A 92 0.37 -8.58 4.73
N ASN A 93 0.57 -7.28 4.60
CA ASN A 93 -0.28 -6.28 5.24
C ASN A 93 -1.07 -5.56 4.15
N ILE A 94 -2.39 -5.74 4.21
CA ILE A 94 -3.34 -5.37 3.16
C ILE A 94 -3.93 -4.01 3.50
N PRO A 95 -3.85 -3.00 2.60
CA PRO A 95 -4.59 -1.77 2.77
C PRO A 95 -6.10 -2.02 2.73
N ASN A 96 -6.85 -1.35 3.61
CA ASN A 96 -8.30 -1.51 3.71
C ASN A 96 -9.04 -0.89 2.51
N ASN A 97 -8.48 0.17 1.94
CA ASN A 97 -9.03 0.89 0.81
C ASN A 97 -7.93 1.60 0.03
N ILE A 98 -8.00 1.56 -1.29
CA ILE A 98 -7.03 2.20 -2.21
C ILE A 98 -7.81 3.09 -3.17
N GLY A 99 -7.54 4.39 -3.15
CA GLY A 99 -8.20 5.37 -4.02
C GLY A 99 -7.41 5.59 -5.30
N ILE A 100 -8.03 5.35 -6.46
CA ILE A 100 -7.41 5.41 -7.79
C ILE A 100 -8.22 6.37 -8.65
N THR A 101 -7.56 7.33 -9.30
CA THR A 101 -8.24 8.41 -10.03
C THR A 101 -8.03 8.28 -11.54
N SER A 102 -9.13 8.39 -12.31
CA SER A 102 -9.06 8.54 -13.76
C SER A 102 -9.54 9.91 -14.20
N SER A 103 -9.00 10.33 -15.34
CA SER A 103 -9.43 11.52 -16.05
C SER A 103 -9.50 11.23 -17.55
N VAL A 104 -10.70 11.34 -18.13
CA VAL A 104 -10.94 11.13 -19.57
C VAL A 104 -11.30 12.45 -20.22
N THR A 105 -10.57 12.80 -21.26
CA THR A 105 -10.89 13.97 -22.09
C THR A 105 -11.84 13.55 -23.20
N LEU A 106 -13.03 14.15 -23.21
CA LEU A 106 -14.12 13.78 -24.11
C LEU A 106 -14.35 14.91 -25.13
N ALA A 107 -14.37 14.55 -26.41
CA ALA A 107 -14.81 15.44 -27.48
C ALA A 107 -16.34 15.36 -27.57
N VAL A 108 -17.01 16.50 -27.45
CA VAL A 108 -18.47 16.62 -27.52
C VAL A 108 -18.83 17.50 -28.72
N ASP A 109 -20.05 17.35 -29.27
CA ASP A 109 -20.53 18.01 -30.51
C ASP A 109 -20.60 19.55 -30.47
N SER A 110 -20.15 20.17 -29.38
CA SER A 110 -20.11 21.61 -29.14
C SER A 110 -18.71 21.95 -28.63
N PRO A 111 -18.05 23.08 -29.01
CA PRO A 111 -16.59 23.24 -29.04
C PRO A 111 -15.86 23.20 -27.68
N LYS A 112 -16.55 22.82 -26.60
CA LYS A 112 -16.00 22.63 -25.27
C LYS A 112 -15.49 21.20 -25.14
N VAL A 113 -14.17 21.03 -25.23
CA VAL A 113 -13.50 19.85 -24.69
C VAL A 113 -13.74 19.83 -23.17
N ARG A 114 -14.11 18.67 -22.63
CA ARG A 114 -14.37 18.49 -21.19
C ARG A 114 -13.55 17.34 -20.67
N THR A 115 -13.07 17.46 -19.44
CA THR A 115 -12.41 16.35 -18.76
C THR A 115 -13.36 15.80 -17.70
N LEU A 116 -13.78 14.55 -17.87
CA LEU A 116 -14.53 13.83 -16.87
C LEU A 116 -13.53 13.18 -15.92
N ARG A 117 -13.64 13.48 -14.62
CA ARG A 117 -12.76 12.95 -13.58
C ARG A 117 -13.55 12.17 -12.55
N TYR A 118 -13.02 11.04 -12.11
CA TYR A 118 -13.64 10.22 -11.08
C TYR A 118 -12.60 9.40 -10.32
N THR A 119 -12.98 8.97 -9.12
CA THR A 119 -12.14 8.15 -8.23
C THR A 119 -12.85 6.84 -7.92
N ILE A 120 -12.08 5.75 -7.96
CA ILE A 120 -12.49 4.42 -7.54
C ILE A 120 -11.73 4.03 -6.28
N ASP A 121 -12.49 3.61 -5.29
CA ASP A 121 -12.04 3.02 -4.04
C ASP A 121 -12.05 1.50 -4.17
N ALA A 122 -10.87 0.88 -4.17
CA ALA A 122 -10.69 -0.56 -4.29
C ALA A 122 -10.32 -1.20 -2.95
N ARG A 123 -10.84 -2.42 -2.70
CA ARG A 123 -10.51 -3.21 -1.50
C ARG A 123 -10.52 -4.71 -1.78
N ILE A 124 -9.69 -5.47 -1.07
CA ILE A 124 -9.76 -6.93 -1.08
C ILE A 124 -10.94 -7.39 -0.21
N ILE A 125 -11.94 -8.00 -0.82
CA ILE A 125 -13.09 -8.60 -0.13
C ILE A 125 -12.91 -10.09 0.15
N ASN A 126 -12.08 -10.78 -0.64
CA ASN A 126 -11.77 -12.19 -0.47
C ASN A 126 -10.25 -12.42 -0.56
N PRO A 127 -9.53 -12.34 0.58
CA PRO A 127 -8.09 -12.57 0.62
C PRO A 127 -7.68 -13.95 0.09
N THR A 128 -8.51 -14.98 0.28
CA THR A 128 -8.24 -16.33 -0.20
C THR A 128 -8.17 -16.38 -1.72
N LEU A 129 -9.08 -15.69 -2.42
CA LEU A 129 -9.04 -15.58 -3.88
C LEU A 129 -7.88 -14.70 -4.34
N PHE A 130 -7.69 -13.54 -3.71
CA PHE A 130 -6.63 -12.61 -4.09
C PHE A 130 -5.24 -13.25 -4.01
N PHE A 131 -4.94 -13.95 -2.92
CA PHE A 131 -3.66 -14.64 -2.70
C PHE A 131 -3.65 -16.10 -3.20
N ALA A 132 -4.65 -16.53 -3.99
CA ALA A 132 -4.57 -17.79 -4.71
C ALA A 132 -3.39 -17.80 -5.69
N LYS A 133 -3.08 -16.63 -6.28
CA LYS A 133 -1.85 -16.39 -7.02
C LYS A 133 -0.67 -16.27 -6.04
N LYS A 134 0.19 -17.30 -6.01
CA LYS A 134 1.30 -17.41 -5.03
C LYS A 134 2.28 -16.24 -5.09
N GLU A 135 2.47 -15.64 -6.26
CA GLU A 135 3.31 -14.46 -6.48
C GLU A 135 2.92 -13.28 -5.58
N ARG A 136 1.62 -13.11 -5.28
CA ARG A 136 1.13 -12.02 -4.43
C ARG A 136 1.45 -12.20 -2.95
N ARG A 137 1.81 -13.40 -2.50
CA ARG A 137 2.00 -13.74 -1.07
C ARG A 137 3.29 -13.16 -0.47
N HIS A 138 4.20 -12.69 -1.32
CA HIS A 138 5.48 -12.12 -0.91
C HIS A 138 5.56 -10.61 -1.17
N MET A 139 4.45 -9.98 -1.54
CA MET A 139 4.38 -8.54 -1.76
C MET A 139 4.43 -7.77 -0.43
N PHE A 140 5.20 -6.69 -0.42
CA PHE A 140 5.27 -5.75 0.69
C PHE A 140 3.96 -4.98 0.84
N ALA A 141 3.73 -4.46 2.04
CA ALA A 141 2.47 -3.82 2.41
C ALA A 141 2.23 -2.50 1.67
N VAL A 142 3.21 -1.60 1.73
CA VAL A 142 3.07 -0.18 1.37
C VAL A 142 4.45 0.35 0.99
N ASN A 143 4.54 1.09 -0.12
CA ASN A 143 5.66 2.01 -0.35
C ASN A 143 5.31 3.32 0.36
N ALA A 144 6.24 3.88 1.14
CA ALA A 144 5.97 4.94 2.14
C ALA A 144 5.38 6.28 1.61
N GLN A 145 5.01 6.38 0.33
CA GLN A 145 4.34 7.52 -0.29
C GLN A 145 3.45 7.02 -1.45
N ALA A 146 2.20 6.66 -1.16
CA ALA A 146 1.19 6.48 -2.19
C ALA A 146 0.55 7.84 -2.50
N ASN A 147 1.01 8.49 -3.57
CA ASN A 147 0.27 9.59 -4.19
C ASN A 147 -0.90 8.99 -5.00
N PRO A 148 -2.07 9.67 -5.11
CA PRO A 148 -3.14 9.22 -5.97
C PRO A 148 -2.60 9.10 -7.40
N VAL A 149 -2.62 7.88 -7.95
CA VAL A 149 -2.02 7.57 -9.23
C VAL A 149 -3.00 7.92 -10.35
N ASP A 150 -2.54 8.73 -11.31
CA ASP A 150 -3.30 9.05 -12.52
C ASP A 150 -3.15 7.87 -13.51
N THR A 151 -4.28 7.33 -13.97
CA THR A 151 -4.33 6.31 -15.03
C THR A 151 -3.45 6.61 -16.25
N LYS A 152 -3.19 7.88 -16.59
CA LYS A 152 -2.27 8.27 -17.68
C LYS A 152 -0.81 7.91 -17.41
N GLN A 153 -0.39 7.87 -16.14
CA GLN A 153 0.97 7.49 -15.75
C GLN A 153 1.13 5.95 -15.64
N LEU A 154 0.06 5.24 -15.28
CA LEU A 154 0.06 3.79 -15.05
C LEU A 154 0.28 2.94 -16.31
N VAL A 155 -0.30 3.33 -17.45
CA VAL A 155 -0.11 2.59 -18.72
C VAL A 155 1.34 2.70 -19.21
N ALA A 156 2.08 3.75 -18.79
CA ALA A 156 3.50 3.90 -19.12
C ALA A 156 4.45 3.23 -18.11
N SER A 157 4.04 3.07 -16.84
CA SER A 157 4.88 2.47 -15.78
C SER A 157 4.70 0.96 -15.60
N SER A 158 3.55 0.41 -16.02
CA SER A 158 3.23 -1.03 -15.92
C SER A 158 4.08 -1.94 -16.83
N ALA A 159 4.87 -1.37 -17.74
CA ALA A 159 5.79 -2.14 -18.59
C ALA A 159 7.09 -2.55 -17.88
N ASP A 160 7.51 -1.84 -16.81
CA ASP A 160 8.84 -2.02 -16.21
C ASP A 160 8.87 -2.31 -14.70
N ASN A 161 7.75 -2.19 -13.98
CA ASN A 161 7.69 -2.49 -12.55
C ASN A 161 6.57 -3.50 -12.26
N THR A 162 6.92 -4.77 -12.12
CA THR A 162 6.10 -5.71 -11.34
C THR A 162 5.98 -5.16 -9.93
N ASN A 163 4.81 -4.63 -9.58
CA ASN A 163 4.59 -3.93 -8.32
C ASN A 163 4.92 -4.84 -7.13
N GLU A 164 6.00 -4.49 -6.41
CA GLU A 164 6.47 -5.23 -5.23
C GLU A 164 5.50 -5.12 -4.03
N THR A 165 4.42 -4.34 -4.16
CA THR A 165 3.44 -4.09 -3.10
C THR A 165 2.03 -4.53 -3.45
N VAL A 166 1.26 -4.94 -2.43
CA VAL A 166 -0.16 -5.28 -2.59
C VAL A 166 -0.97 -4.10 -3.11
N GLU A 167 -0.65 -2.89 -2.64
CA GLU A 167 -1.28 -1.66 -3.10
C GLU A 167 -1.04 -1.40 -4.59
N GLY A 168 0.20 -1.61 -5.06
CA GLY A 168 0.55 -1.43 -6.47
C GLY A 168 -0.18 -2.43 -7.36
N GLU A 169 -0.18 -3.72 -7.00
CA GLU A 169 -0.91 -4.76 -7.74
C GLU A 169 -2.41 -4.42 -7.88
N ILE A 170 -3.08 -3.99 -6.80
CA ILE A 170 -4.49 -3.60 -6.87
C ILE A 170 -4.66 -2.35 -7.74
N THR A 171 -3.77 -1.37 -7.60
CA THR A 171 -3.78 -0.15 -8.41
C THR A 171 -3.71 -0.48 -9.89
N ASP A 172 -2.79 -1.35 -10.31
CA ASP A 172 -2.62 -1.73 -11.71
C ASP A 172 -3.84 -2.44 -12.27
N LEU A 173 -4.37 -3.44 -11.54
CA LEU A 173 -5.54 -4.20 -11.98
C LEU A 173 -6.75 -3.28 -12.17
N VAL A 174 -7.01 -2.41 -11.20
CA VAL A 174 -8.14 -1.50 -11.25
C VAL A 174 -7.93 -0.43 -12.33
N ALA A 175 -6.72 0.12 -12.45
CA ALA A 175 -6.39 1.10 -13.48
C ALA A 175 -6.52 0.54 -14.90
N TYR A 176 -6.11 -0.71 -15.12
CA TYR A 176 -6.33 -1.41 -16.38
C TYR A 176 -7.82 -1.54 -16.69
N GLN A 177 -8.64 -1.95 -15.71
CA GLN A 177 -10.10 -2.03 -15.90
C GLN A 177 -10.75 -0.66 -16.13
N MET A 178 -10.24 0.40 -15.50
CA MET A 178 -10.68 1.78 -15.75
C MET A 178 -10.35 2.23 -17.18
N PHE A 179 -9.17 1.87 -17.68
CA PHE A 179 -8.78 2.13 -19.06
C PHE A 179 -9.71 1.41 -20.06
N GLU A 180 -9.97 0.12 -19.86
CA GLU A 180 -10.90 -0.65 -20.69
C GLU A 180 -12.32 -0.07 -20.65
N PHE A 181 -12.80 0.26 -19.45
CA PHE A 181 -14.09 0.93 -19.27
C PHE A 181 -14.18 2.23 -20.09
N ASN A 182 -13.17 3.09 -19.99
CA ASN A 182 -13.14 4.37 -20.69
C ASN A 182 -13.16 4.21 -22.22
N ASN A 183 -12.48 3.20 -22.74
CA ASN A 183 -12.48 2.90 -24.17
C ASN A 183 -13.86 2.42 -24.63
N ILE A 184 -14.43 1.44 -23.93
CA ILE A 184 -15.71 0.81 -24.29
C ILE A 184 -16.87 1.80 -24.17
N PHE A 185 -16.91 2.60 -23.11
CA PHE A 185 -18.03 3.49 -22.78
C PHE A 185 -17.79 4.95 -23.17
N SER A 186 -16.72 5.27 -23.91
CA SER A 186 -16.34 6.63 -24.33
C SER A 186 -17.51 7.50 -24.81
N ASN A 187 -18.35 6.98 -25.71
CA ASN A 187 -19.53 7.68 -26.23
C ASN A 187 -20.60 7.95 -25.15
N GLY A 188 -20.82 6.99 -24.24
CA GLY A 188 -21.77 7.15 -23.13
C GLY A 188 -21.26 8.15 -22.09
N LEU A 189 -19.96 8.15 -21.83
CA LEU A 189 -19.31 9.11 -20.94
C LEU A 189 -19.44 10.54 -21.49
N ALA A 190 -19.38 10.73 -22.82
CA ALA A 190 -19.60 12.04 -23.45
C ALA A 190 -21.00 12.62 -23.18
N MET A 191 -21.99 11.78 -22.85
CA MET A 191 -23.34 12.22 -22.49
C MET A 191 -23.45 12.71 -21.03
N LEU A 192 -22.47 12.41 -20.18
CA LEU A 192 -22.41 12.87 -18.79
C LEU A 192 -22.01 14.34 -18.76
N ASN A 193 -23.00 15.21 -18.62
CA ASN A 193 -22.84 16.66 -18.82
C ASN A 193 -23.21 17.50 -17.61
N ASN A 194 -23.77 16.90 -16.56
CA ASN A 194 -24.17 17.59 -15.34
C ASN A 194 -23.78 16.77 -14.09
N PRO A 195 -22.66 17.10 -13.42
CA PRO A 195 -22.22 16.38 -12.23
C PRO A 195 -23.15 16.61 -11.02
N LEU A 196 -24.06 17.59 -11.07
CA LEU A 196 -25.05 17.83 -10.02
C LEU A 196 -26.34 17.03 -10.23
N ASN A 197 -26.48 16.33 -11.36
CA ASN A 197 -27.66 15.51 -11.62
C ASN A 197 -27.52 14.13 -10.95
N PRO A 198 -28.33 13.81 -9.91
CA PRO A 198 -28.22 12.55 -9.19
C PRO A 198 -28.50 11.33 -10.09
N VAL A 199 -29.37 11.46 -11.10
CA VAL A 199 -29.67 10.36 -12.03
C VAL A 199 -28.45 10.03 -12.90
N GLN A 200 -27.69 11.04 -13.33
CA GLN A 200 -26.44 10.80 -14.08
C GLN A 200 -25.36 10.20 -13.18
N GLN A 201 -25.26 10.65 -11.93
CA GLN A 201 -24.31 10.10 -10.95
C GLN A 201 -24.60 8.63 -10.65
N ASP A 202 -25.86 8.28 -10.38
CA ASP A 202 -26.26 6.90 -10.08
C ASP A 202 -26.10 5.99 -11.30
N ALA A 203 -26.47 6.47 -12.49
CA ALA A 203 -26.29 5.71 -13.73
C ALA A 203 -24.80 5.47 -14.03
N PHE A 204 -23.94 6.49 -13.87
CA PHE A 204 -22.50 6.35 -14.02
C PHE A 204 -21.94 5.34 -13.00
N LYS A 205 -22.28 5.52 -11.73
CA LYS A 205 -21.82 4.66 -10.63
C LYS A 205 -22.22 3.20 -10.85
N LEU A 206 -23.49 2.94 -11.17
CA LEU A 206 -23.97 1.59 -11.45
C LEU A 206 -23.20 0.98 -12.62
N LEU A 207 -23.03 1.73 -13.71
CA LEU A 207 -22.38 1.25 -14.92
C LEU A 207 -20.92 0.86 -14.67
N ILE A 208 -20.14 1.75 -14.04
CA ILE A 208 -18.72 1.52 -13.80
C ILE A 208 -18.48 0.48 -12.70
N GLU A 209 -19.25 0.50 -11.61
CA GLU A 209 -19.14 -0.49 -10.54
C GLU A 209 -19.52 -1.89 -11.05
N CYS A 210 -20.58 -2.02 -11.85
CA CYS A 210 -20.94 -3.32 -12.45
C CYS A 210 -19.85 -3.82 -13.39
N PHE A 211 -19.32 -2.97 -14.27
CA PHE A 211 -18.28 -3.37 -15.21
C PHE A 211 -16.99 -3.80 -14.50
N ILE A 212 -16.47 -2.98 -13.59
CA ILE A 212 -15.18 -3.26 -12.95
C ILE A 212 -15.30 -4.43 -11.96
N ASN A 213 -16.37 -4.49 -11.15
CA ASN A 213 -16.53 -5.60 -10.20
C ASN A 213 -16.69 -6.95 -10.92
N ALA A 214 -17.40 -7.00 -12.05
CA ALA A 214 -17.55 -8.24 -12.81
C ALA A 214 -16.19 -8.79 -13.31
N ASN A 215 -15.23 -7.91 -13.60
CA ASN A 215 -13.89 -8.31 -14.09
C ASN A 215 -12.90 -8.60 -12.95
N LEU A 216 -13.11 -8.02 -11.75
CA LEU A 216 -12.21 -8.15 -10.61
C LEU A 216 -12.67 -9.13 -9.52
N GLU A 217 -13.91 -9.65 -9.62
CA GLU A 217 -14.45 -10.63 -8.68
C GLU A 217 -13.57 -11.90 -8.60
N GLN A 218 -13.04 -12.35 -9.74
CA GLN A 218 -12.12 -13.49 -9.82
C GLN A 218 -10.81 -13.26 -9.03
N ASP A 219 -10.40 -12.01 -8.86
CA ASP A 219 -9.24 -11.62 -8.06
C ASP A 219 -9.61 -11.34 -6.60
N GLY A 220 -10.87 -11.48 -6.19
CA GLY A 220 -11.32 -11.21 -4.84
C GLY A 220 -11.29 -9.73 -4.44
N ILE A 221 -11.31 -8.83 -5.44
CA ILE A 221 -11.30 -7.38 -5.27
C ILE A 221 -12.70 -6.84 -5.54
N ALA A 222 -13.12 -5.86 -4.75
CA ALA A 222 -14.31 -5.08 -5.04
C ALA A 222 -13.98 -3.59 -5.07
N VAL A 223 -14.72 -2.88 -5.91
CA VAL A 223 -14.59 -1.44 -6.09
C VAL A 223 -15.88 -0.70 -5.76
N LYS A 224 -15.72 0.54 -5.31
CA LYS A 224 -16.78 1.54 -5.20
C LYS A 224 -16.33 2.83 -5.89
N THR A 225 -17.26 3.56 -6.45
CA THR A 225 -16.95 4.78 -7.21
C THR A 225 -17.48 6.00 -6.48
N SER A 226 -16.65 7.03 -6.42
CA SER A 226 -17.05 8.36 -5.99
C SER A 226 -17.79 9.11 -7.11
N PRO A 227 -18.60 10.15 -6.79
CA PRO A 227 -19.24 10.96 -7.82
C PRO A 227 -18.24 11.52 -8.84
N PHE A 228 -18.63 11.56 -10.12
CA PHE A 228 -17.79 12.17 -11.16
C PHE A 228 -17.86 13.70 -11.11
N THR A 229 -16.78 14.35 -11.54
CA THR A 229 -16.69 15.79 -11.75
C THR A 229 -16.36 16.10 -13.21
N ILE A 230 -16.63 17.35 -13.63
CA ILE A 230 -16.26 17.85 -14.95
C ILE A 230 -15.34 19.06 -14.74
N GLU A 231 -14.16 18.98 -15.35
CA GLU A 231 -13.11 20.02 -15.39
C GLU A 231 -12.96 20.59 -16.81
#